data_AF-A0A4R0SQL8-F1
#
_entry.id   AF-A0A4R0SQL8-F1
#
_cell.length_a   1.000
_cell.length_b   1.000
_cell.length_c   1.000
_cell.angle_alpha   90.00
_cell.angle_beta   90.00
_cell.angle_gamma   90.00
#
_symmetry.space_group_name_H-M   'P 1'
#
loop_
_entity.id
_entity.type
_entity.pdbx_description
1 polymer ?
#
loop_
_entity_poly.entity_id
_entity_poly.type
_entity_poly.pdbx_seq_one_letter_code
_entity_poly.pdbx_strand_id
1 'polypeptide(L)' 'MIGAGGAYLDQNGNAIKRKALSKQAKNTLHDYKLIQYDMTAGKGYLNDTNFFTVK' A
#
# COMPACT_ATOMS: atom_id res chain seq x y z
N MET A 1 5.97 8.77 0.69
CA MET A 1 4.51 8.67 0.95
C MET A 1 3.77 8.35 -0.35
N ILE A 2 2.54 7.84 -0.25
CA ILE A 2 1.67 7.60 -1.40
C ILE A 2 0.75 8.82 -1.48
N GLY A 3 0.82 9.60 -2.57
CA GLY A 3 -0.04 10.76 -2.77
C GLY A 3 -1.42 10.34 -3.31
N ALA A 4 -2.44 11.18 -3.06
CA ALA A 4 -3.76 11.00 -3.66
C ALA A 4 -3.66 11.16 -5.19
N GLY A 5 -4.26 10.23 -5.96
CA GLY A 5 -4.23 10.26 -7.43
C GLY A 5 -3.15 9.39 -8.11
N GLY A 6 -2.46 8.51 -7.36
CA GLY A 6 -1.51 7.54 -7.93
C GLY A 6 -0.06 8.04 -8.06
N ALA A 7 0.21 9.29 -7.67
CA ALA A 7 1.55 9.82 -7.58
C ALA A 7 2.27 9.32 -6.31
N TYR A 8 3.59 9.11 -6.40
CA TYR A 8 4.43 8.81 -5.24
C TYR A 8 5.18 10.07 -4.86
N LEU A 9 5.10 10.46 -3.59
CA LEU A 9 5.75 11.69 -3.11
C LEU A 9 6.81 11.34 -2.07
N ASP A 10 7.87 12.14 -1.97
CA ASP A 10 8.79 12.12 -0.83
C ASP A 10 8.19 12.86 0.38
N GLN A 11 8.96 13.00 1.46
CA GLN A 11 8.54 13.72 2.68
C GLN A 11 8.30 15.22 2.49
N ASN A 12 8.85 15.79 1.42
CA ASN A 12 8.72 17.21 1.07
C ASN A 12 7.60 17.45 0.04
N GLY A 13 6.87 16.40 -0.35
CA GLY A 13 5.82 16.49 -1.36
C GLY A 13 6.33 16.45 -2.80
N ASN A 14 7.61 16.16 -3.05
CA ASN A 14 8.13 16.07 -4.41
C ASN A 14 7.75 14.72 -5.04
N ALA A 15 7.41 14.73 -6.32
CA ALA A 15 7.17 13.52 -7.07
C ALA A 15 8.42 12.65 -7.20
N ILE A 16 8.29 11.37 -6.86
CA ILE A 16 9.35 10.38 -6.95
C ILE A 16 8.90 9.15 -7.72
N LYS A 17 9.86 8.36 -8.21
CA LYS A 17 9.58 7.06 -8.83
C LYS A 17 9.22 6.05 -7.74
N ARG A 18 8.35 5.08 -8.05
CA ARG A 18 8.01 3.96 -7.13
C ARG A 18 9.25 3.29 -6.53
N LYS A 19 10.31 3.10 -7.33
CA LYS A 19 11.56 2.47 -6.88
C LYS A 19 12.24 3.22 -5.72
N ALA A 20 12.06 4.54 -5.67
CA ALA A 20 12.63 5.44 -4.66
C ALA A 20 11.78 5.53 -3.39
N LEU A 21 10.63 4.85 -3.32
CA LEU A 21 9.85 4.76 -2.08
C LEU A 21 10.68 4.09 -0.98
N SER A 22 10.54 4.61 0.23
CA SER A 22 11.05 3.96 1.44
C SER A 22 10.44 2.55 1.60
N LYS A 23 11.12 1.69 2.36
CA LYS A 23 10.63 0.33 2.65
C LYS A 23 9.23 0.36 3.26
N GLN A 24 9.00 1.25 4.23
CA GLN A 24 7.69 1.42 4.86
C GLN A 24 6.61 1.83 3.84
N ALA A 25 6.88 2.81 2.98
CA ALA A 25 5.91 3.25 1.98
C ALA A 25 5.61 2.16 0.93
N LYS A 26 6.59 1.30 0.62
CA LYS A 26 6.36 0.11 -0.23
C LYS A 26 5.45 -0.90 0.44
N ASN A 27 5.63 -1.16 1.74
CA ASN A 27 4.75 -2.05 2.50
C ASN A 27 3.33 -1.50 2.54
N THR A 28 3.15 -0.22 2.89
CA THR A 28 1.81 0.41 2.87
C THR A 28 1.14 0.34 1.50
N LEU A 29 1.89 0.54 0.40
CA LEU A 29 1.35 0.42 -0.96
C LEU A 29 0.94 -1.01 -1.29
N HIS A 30 1.72 -1.99 -0.82
CA HIS A 30 1.43 -3.40 -1.00
C HIS A 30 0.13 -3.78 -0.26
N ASP A 31 0.03 -3.39 1.01
CA ASP A 31 -1.13 -3.68 1.85
C ASP A 31 -2.40 -3.06 1.27
N TYR A 32 -2.34 -1.80 0.82
CA TYR A 32 -3.46 -1.15 0.15
C TYR A 32 -3.95 -1.91 -1.08
N LYS A 33 -3.04 -2.49 -1.87
CA LYS A 33 -3.40 -3.29 -3.05
C LYS A 33 -4.09 -4.59 -2.67
N LEU A 34 -3.65 -5.25 -1.58
CA LEU A 34 -4.29 -6.48 -1.12
C LEU A 34 -5.72 -6.22 -0.66
N ILE A 35 -5.95 -5.15 0.10
CA ILE A 35 -7.31 -4.72 0.50
C ILE A 35 -8.16 -4.45 -0.76
N GLN A 36 -7.63 -3.69 -1.71
CA GLN A 36 -8.36 -3.36 -2.94
C GLN A 36 -8.71 -4.63 -3.74
N TYR A 37 -7.81 -5.59 -3.77
CA TYR A 37 -8.03 -6.87 -4.45
C TYR A 37 -9.12 -7.69 -3.75
N ASP A 38 -9.07 -7.80 -2.43
CA ASP A 38 -10.08 -8.55 -1.68
C ASP A 38 -11.45 -7.89 -1.71
N MET A 39 -11.53 -6.55 -1.70
CA MET A 39 -12.80 -5.83 -1.88
C MET A 39 -13.42 -5.99 -3.28
N THR A 40 -12.62 -6.33 -4.30
CA THR A 40 -13.09 -6.40 -5.70
C THR A 40 -13.24 -7.84 -6.20
N ALA A 41 -12.14 -8.60 -6.19
CA ALA A 41 -12.10 -9.97 -6.67
C ALA A 41 -12.51 -11.00 -5.60
N GLY A 42 -12.48 -10.64 -4.31
CA GLY A 42 -13.01 -11.47 -3.23
C GLY A 42 -12.28 -12.79 -2.98
N LYS A 43 -11.00 -12.91 -3.35
CA LYS A 43 -10.24 -14.17 -3.21
C LYS A 43 -9.68 -14.42 -1.81
N GLY A 44 -9.78 -13.46 -0.89
CA GLY A 44 -9.43 -13.63 0.51
C GLY A 44 -7.92 -13.70 0.76
N TYR A 45 -7.11 -12.94 0.03
CA TYR A 45 -5.65 -12.90 0.21
C TYR A 45 -5.23 -12.41 1.60
N LEU A 46 -6.06 -11.60 2.27
CA LEU A 46 -5.81 -11.14 3.62
C LEU A 46 -6.16 -12.18 4.68
N ASN A 47 -6.89 -13.25 4.35
CA ASN A 47 -7.38 -14.24 5.31
C ASN A 47 -6.25 -14.99 6.04
N ASP A 48 -5.16 -15.28 5.32
CA ASP A 48 -3.98 -15.99 5.86
C ASP A 48 -2.90 -15.02 6.38
N THR A 49 -3.25 -13.75 6.59
CA THR A 49 -2.33 -12.71 7.04
C THR A 49 -2.74 -12.15 8.40
N ASN A 50 -1.80 -11.51 9.10
CA ASN A 50 -2.09 -10.80 10.34
C ASN A 50 -2.68 -9.39 10.09
N PHE A 51 -3.26 -9.14 8.92
CA PHE A 51 -3.66 -7.80 8.51
C PHE A 51 -4.77 -7.21 9.40
N PHE A 52 -5.73 -8.05 9.82
CA PHE A 52 -6.81 -7.66 10.73
C PHE A 52 -6.48 -7.91 12.20
N THR A 53 -5.30 -8.45 12.50
CA THR A 53 -4.90 -8.76 13.87
C THR A 53 -4.53 -7.47 14.58
N VAL A 54 -5.42 -6.98 15.43
CA VAL A 54 -5.14 -5.88 16.36
C VAL A 54 -4.67 -6.49 17.69
N LYS A 55 -3.53 -6.02 18.21
CA LYS A 55 -3.03 -6.36 19.55
C LYS A 55 -3.69 -5.51 20.62
#